data_AF-Q98CE6-F1
#
_entry.id   AF-Q98CE6-F1
#
_cell.length_a   1.000
_cell.length_b   1.000
_cell.length_c   1.000
_cell.angle_alpha   90.00
_cell.angle_beta   90.00
_cell.angle_gamma   90.00
#
_symmetry.space_group_name_H-M   'P 1'
#
loop_
_entity.id
_entity.type
_entity.pdbx_description
1 polymer ?
#
loop_
_entity_poly.entity_id
_entity_poly.type
_entity_poly.pdbx_seq_one_letter_code
_entity_poly.pdbx_strand_id
1 'polypeptide(L)'
;MGQTVFIPRELDANEPRVAASPDTVKRLAGLGFDVIVETGAGTRSRIPDEEFAKAGAVISKAADVGKADVVLKVRRPTEAELKSYKSGAAVIAIMDPYGNDAAVAALAKAGVTAFSMEFMPRITRAQSMDVLSSQANLAGYQAVIDGASEYDRALPMMMTAAGTVPAAKIFIMGVGVAGLQAIATARRLGAVVTATDVRPAAKEQVASLGAKFLAVEDEEFKAAETAGGYAKEMSKEYQAKQAALTAEHIAKQDIVITTALIPGRPAPTLVSAAMVASMKPGSVLVDLAVERGGNVEGAQPGRVVTTANGVKIVGHLNVPGRVAASASLLYAKNLFAFLETLVDKTTKTLAIKRDDELVKATMLTDGGKVVHPAFAKADQQPHVEPAAIPATTMVADASAAPKKPAPKKTAASKSSSPKSSSPKSKGTA
;
A
#
# COMPACT_ATOMS: atom_id res chain seq x y z
N MET A 1 35.31 6.02 16.26
CA MET A 1 33.85 6.15 16.43
C MET A 1 33.23 5.35 15.30
N GLY A 2 32.20 4.55 15.56
CA GLY A 2 31.53 3.79 14.51
C GLY A 2 30.86 4.74 13.52
N GLN A 3 30.58 4.27 12.31
CA GLN A 3 29.71 5.03 11.41
C GLN A 3 28.28 5.03 11.96
N THR A 4 27.52 6.09 11.68
CA THR A 4 26.17 6.25 12.23
C THR A 4 25.10 5.89 11.22
N VAL A 5 24.15 5.04 11.62
CA VAL A 5 22.90 4.77 10.88
C VAL A 5 21.77 5.53 11.57
N PHE A 6 21.07 6.40 10.84
CA PHE A 6 19.95 7.17 11.34
C PHE A 6 18.62 6.69 10.73
N ILE A 7 17.62 6.46 11.59
CA ILE A 7 16.27 6.05 11.22
C ILE A 7 15.31 7.22 11.53
N PRO A 8 15.01 8.09 10.55
CA PRO A 8 14.08 9.19 10.74
C PRO A 8 12.64 8.69 10.89
N ARG A 9 11.80 9.50 11.50
CA ARG A 9 10.34 9.36 11.44
C ARG A 9 9.85 9.75 10.06
N GLU A 10 8.81 9.08 9.59
CA GLU A 10 8.16 9.48 8.35
C GLU A 10 7.30 10.74 8.54
N LEU A 11 7.46 11.70 7.63
CA LEU A 11 6.79 13.00 7.70
C LEU A 11 5.44 13.00 6.98
N ASP A 12 5.26 12.11 5.99
CA ASP A 12 4.00 11.97 5.28
C ASP A 12 2.93 11.41 6.22
N ALA A 13 1.81 12.12 6.34
CA ALA A 13 0.68 11.72 7.16
C ALA A 13 0.10 10.37 6.74
N ASN A 14 0.25 9.97 5.48
CA ASN A 14 -0.18 8.67 4.97
C ASN A 14 0.87 7.57 5.13
N GLU A 15 2.01 7.82 5.77
CA GLU A 15 3.07 6.81 5.95
C GLU A 15 3.16 6.24 7.38
N PRO A 16 2.50 5.09 7.60
CA PRO A 16 2.65 4.14 8.69
C PRO A 16 4.01 3.86 9.27
N ARG A 17 4.87 3.62 8.29
CA ARG A 17 5.92 2.63 8.40
C ARG A 17 7.19 3.25 8.96
N VAL A 18 8.10 2.40 9.38
CA VAL A 18 9.44 2.77 9.84
C VAL A 18 10.46 1.84 9.19
N ALA A 19 11.64 2.38 8.89
CA ALA A 19 12.69 1.70 8.15
C ALA A 19 13.58 0.77 8.99
N ALA A 20 13.27 0.60 10.28
CA ALA A 20 14.00 -0.29 11.19
C ALA A 20 13.05 -1.05 12.11
N SER A 21 13.59 -2.09 12.73
CA SER A 21 12.95 -2.93 13.73
C SER A 21 13.95 -3.25 14.85
N PRO A 22 13.51 -3.64 16.05
CA PRO A 22 14.44 -4.05 17.12
C PRO A 22 15.42 -5.15 16.71
N ASP A 23 15.00 -6.10 15.86
CA ASP A 23 15.89 -7.13 15.29
C ASP A 23 16.95 -6.53 14.37
N THR A 24 16.56 -5.65 13.44
CA THR A 24 17.52 -5.04 12.51
C THR A 24 18.46 -4.06 13.20
N VAL A 25 18.01 -3.35 14.25
CA VAL A 25 18.89 -2.52 15.10
C VAL A 25 20.02 -3.36 15.70
N LYS A 26 19.70 -4.52 16.31
CA LYS A 26 20.73 -5.41 16.87
C LYS A 26 21.73 -5.87 15.82
N ARG A 27 21.26 -6.17 14.61
CA ARG A 27 22.12 -6.62 13.52
C ARG A 27 23.00 -5.49 12.97
N LEU A 28 22.47 -4.28 12.85
CA LEU A 28 23.24 -3.08 12.47
C LEU A 28 24.34 -2.78 13.48
N ALA A 29 24.04 -2.87 14.78
CA ALA A 29 25.04 -2.77 15.84
C ALA A 29 26.11 -3.87 15.72
N GLY A 30 25.71 -5.10 15.38
CA GLY A 30 26.62 -6.21 15.08
C GLY A 30 27.59 -5.94 13.93
N LEU A 31 27.14 -5.19 12.91
CA LEU A 31 27.96 -4.69 11.80
C LEU A 31 28.89 -3.53 12.18
N GLY A 32 28.80 -3.01 13.40
CA GLY A 32 29.66 -1.94 13.93
C GLY A 32 29.11 -0.52 13.78
N PHE A 33 27.84 -0.38 13.39
CA PHE A 33 27.19 0.93 13.33
C PHE A 33 26.66 1.39 14.69
N ASP A 34 26.77 2.68 14.95
CA ASP A 34 26.02 3.37 15.98
C ASP A 34 24.62 3.68 15.41
N VAL A 35 23.57 3.10 16.00
CA VAL A 35 22.19 3.24 15.48
C VAL A 35 21.45 4.31 16.26
N ILE A 36 20.96 5.33 15.55
CA ILE A 36 20.12 6.38 16.10
C ILE A 36 18.73 6.27 15.48
N VAL A 37 17.69 6.28 16.32
CA VAL A 37 16.29 6.29 15.89
C VAL A 37 15.64 7.60 16.35
N GLU A 38 14.94 8.29 15.44
CA GLU A 38 14.18 9.48 15.82
C GLU A 38 13.06 9.11 16.80
N THR A 39 12.87 9.91 17.85
CA THR A 39 11.75 9.78 18.80
C THR A 39 10.41 9.64 18.06
N GLY A 40 9.68 8.57 18.39
CA GLY A 40 8.37 8.27 17.82
C GLY A 40 8.39 7.76 16.37
N ALA A 41 9.56 7.44 15.79
CA ALA A 41 9.65 6.92 14.43
C ALA A 41 8.83 5.65 14.23
N GLY A 42 8.83 4.75 15.22
CA GLY A 42 8.11 3.47 15.14
C GLY A 42 6.68 3.48 15.70
N THR A 43 6.22 4.58 16.31
CA THR A 43 4.94 4.61 17.05
C THR A 43 3.77 4.16 16.18
N ARG A 44 3.68 4.67 14.94
CA ARG A 44 2.60 4.34 14.01
C ARG A 44 2.70 2.92 13.42
N SER A 45 3.86 2.28 13.59
CA SER A 45 4.11 0.87 13.30
C SER A 45 4.01 -0.04 14.52
N ARG A 46 3.53 0.47 15.66
CA ARG A 46 3.44 -0.27 16.93
C ARG A 46 4.80 -0.75 17.46
N ILE A 47 5.86 -0.01 17.16
CA ILE A 47 7.20 -0.24 17.70
C ILE A 47 7.53 0.98 18.56
N PRO A 48 7.32 0.93 19.88
CA PRO A 48 7.57 2.06 20.74
C PRO A 48 9.08 2.26 20.95
N ASP A 49 9.49 3.47 21.32
CA ASP A 49 10.90 3.88 21.40
C ASP A 49 11.71 3.00 22.37
N GLU A 50 11.08 2.49 23.43
CA GLU A 50 11.75 1.62 24.40
C GLU A 50 12.22 0.30 23.78
N GLU A 51 11.51 -0.22 22.77
CA GLU A 51 11.91 -1.45 22.08
C GLU A 51 13.15 -1.25 21.21
N PHE A 52 13.30 -0.06 20.62
CA PHE A 52 14.53 0.32 19.92
C PHE A 52 15.69 0.54 20.90
N ALA A 53 15.44 1.22 22.02
CA ALA A 53 16.45 1.45 23.06
C ALA A 53 16.97 0.12 23.66
N LYS A 54 16.08 -0.82 23.99
CA LYS A 54 16.45 -2.17 24.45
C LYS A 54 17.25 -2.96 23.41
N ALA A 55 17.05 -2.67 22.14
CA ALA A 55 17.81 -3.28 21.04
C ALA A 55 19.21 -2.66 20.82
N GLY A 56 19.53 -1.58 21.52
CA GLY A 56 20.83 -0.90 21.46
C GLY A 56 20.85 0.36 20.60
N ALA A 57 19.70 0.86 20.14
CA ALA A 57 19.64 2.16 19.48
C ALA A 57 19.61 3.32 20.49
N VAL A 58 20.17 4.46 20.09
CA VAL A 58 19.99 5.74 20.79
C VAL A 58 18.73 6.42 20.25
N ILE A 59 17.80 6.78 21.13
CA ILE A 59 16.62 7.56 20.76
C ILE A 59 16.99 9.05 20.78
N SER A 60 16.77 9.76 19.67
CA SER A 60 17.14 11.17 19.57
C SER A 60 16.19 12.00 18.69
N LYS A 61 16.49 13.29 18.56
CA LYS A 61 15.75 14.27 17.75
C LYS A 61 16.15 14.22 16.27
N ALA A 62 15.24 14.64 15.40
CA ALA A 62 15.44 14.71 13.94
C ALA A 62 16.74 15.43 13.51
N ALA A 63 17.17 16.46 14.26
CA ALA A 63 18.39 17.23 13.96
C ALA A 63 19.68 16.40 13.99
N ASP A 64 19.69 15.22 14.63
CA ASP A 64 20.86 14.34 14.67
C ASP A 64 21.11 13.60 13.36
N VAL A 65 20.22 13.72 12.36
CA VAL A 65 20.45 13.17 11.01
C VAL A 65 21.72 13.73 10.35
N GLY A 66 22.18 14.93 10.74
CA GLY A 66 23.44 15.51 10.26
C GLY A 66 24.70 14.74 10.68
N LYS A 67 24.59 13.82 11.64
CA LYS A 67 25.67 12.90 12.06
C LYS A 67 25.70 11.62 11.23
N ALA A 68 24.64 11.33 10.47
CA ALA A 68 24.44 10.04 9.82
C ALA A 68 25.39 9.83 8.63
N ASP A 69 26.00 8.66 8.57
CA ASP A 69 26.68 8.15 7.38
C ASP A 69 25.72 7.33 6.51
N VAL A 70 24.70 6.71 7.13
CA VAL A 70 23.59 6.04 6.45
C VAL A 70 22.27 6.57 6.99
N VAL A 71 21.33 6.87 6.09
CA VAL A 71 19.94 7.12 6.41
C VAL A 71 19.08 6.01 5.81
N LEU A 72 18.34 5.29 6.65
CA LEU A 72 17.36 4.30 6.21
C LEU A 72 15.97 4.90 6.38
N LYS A 73 15.25 5.11 5.28
CA LYS A 73 13.92 5.75 5.27
C LYS A 73 12.96 4.91 4.43
N VAL A 74 11.66 5.05 4.63
CA VAL A 74 10.63 4.36 3.81
C VAL A 74 10.43 5.12 2.51
N ARG A 75 10.08 6.41 2.59
CA ARG A 75 9.86 7.26 1.41
C ARG A 75 11.10 8.10 1.09
N ARG A 76 11.21 8.55 -0.15
CA ARG A 76 12.20 9.54 -0.58
C ARG A 76 12.20 10.74 0.39
N PRO A 77 13.38 11.19 0.88
CA PRO A 77 13.47 12.43 1.64
C PRO A 77 12.99 13.63 0.83
N THR A 78 12.31 14.55 1.49
CA THR A 78 11.95 15.86 0.94
C THR A 78 13.18 16.76 0.80
N GLU A 79 13.09 17.80 -0.04
CA GLU A 79 14.16 18.80 -0.14
C GLU A 79 14.48 19.49 1.21
N ALA A 80 13.48 19.61 2.08
CA ALA A 80 13.65 20.17 3.41
C ALA A 80 14.49 19.24 4.31
N GLU A 81 14.23 17.93 4.28
CA GLU A 81 15.03 16.93 5.02
C GLU A 81 16.48 16.91 4.51
N LEU A 82 16.68 16.95 3.18
CA LEU A 82 18.00 16.86 2.56
C LEU A 82 18.96 17.97 3.00
N LYS A 83 18.47 19.15 3.39
CA LYS A 83 19.31 20.25 3.92
C LYS A 83 20.03 19.89 5.22
N SER A 84 19.49 18.94 5.97
CA SER A 84 20.06 18.48 7.25
C SER A 84 20.97 17.26 7.07
N TYR A 85 21.02 16.67 5.87
CA TYR A 85 21.79 15.46 5.63
C TYR A 85 23.24 15.80 5.38
N LYS A 86 24.14 14.93 5.84
CA LYS A 86 25.56 15.02 5.56
C LYS A 86 25.83 14.75 4.08
N SER A 87 26.59 15.63 3.42
CA SER A 87 27.09 15.35 2.07
C SER A 87 27.91 14.05 2.08
N GLY A 88 27.65 13.15 1.13
CA GLY A 88 28.24 11.82 1.05
C GLY A 88 27.56 10.75 1.90
N ALA A 89 26.48 11.07 2.63
CA ALA A 89 25.68 10.05 3.31
C ALA A 89 25.00 9.12 2.30
N ALA A 90 24.95 7.83 2.63
CA ALA A 90 24.17 6.85 1.89
C ALA A 90 22.70 6.93 2.31
N VAL A 91 21.79 7.16 1.37
CA VAL A 91 20.34 7.22 1.66
C VAL A 91 19.66 6.06 0.96
N ILE A 92 19.00 5.19 1.73
CA ILE A 92 18.36 3.99 1.21
C ILE A 92 16.85 4.08 1.51
N ALA A 93 16.04 4.13 0.46
CA ALA A 93 14.59 4.30 0.57
C ALA A 93 13.86 3.84 -0.70
N ILE A 94 12.52 3.87 -0.67
CA ILE A 94 11.72 3.86 -1.90
C ILE A 94 11.74 5.28 -2.48
N MET A 95 12.46 5.47 -3.59
CA MET A 95 12.75 6.80 -4.12
C MET A 95 11.67 7.31 -5.07
N ASP A 96 10.93 6.41 -5.72
CA ASP A 96 9.92 6.70 -6.73
C ASP A 96 10.37 7.75 -7.78
N PRO A 97 11.39 7.45 -8.60
CA PRO A 97 12.01 8.46 -9.46
C PRO A 97 11.20 8.77 -10.73
N TYR A 98 10.36 7.85 -11.22
CA TYR A 98 9.59 8.08 -12.45
C TYR A 98 8.55 9.20 -12.27
N GLY A 99 8.66 10.25 -13.09
CA GLY A 99 7.81 11.44 -13.01
C GLY A 99 8.19 12.40 -11.88
N ASN A 100 9.35 12.19 -11.24
CA ASN A 100 9.83 12.97 -10.10
C ASN A 100 11.26 13.53 -10.32
N ASP A 101 11.61 13.82 -11.56
CA ASP A 101 12.97 14.21 -11.99
C ASP A 101 13.58 15.35 -11.15
N ALA A 102 12.78 16.38 -10.82
CA ALA A 102 13.24 17.48 -9.96
C ALA A 102 13.65 17.02 -8.55
N ALA A 103 12.93 16.07 -7.96
CA ALA A 103 13.28 15.53 -6.65
C ALA A 103 14.53 14.62 -6.72
N VAL A 104 14.73 13.94 -7.86
CA VAL A 104 15.97 13.19 -8.13
C VAL A 104 17.17 14.13 -8.26
N ALA A 105 17.01 15.24 -8.98
CA ALA A 105 18.04 16.27 -9.09
C ALA A 105 18.35 16.91 -7.72
N ALA A 106 17.35 17.09 -6.85
CA ALA A 106 17.55 17.60 -5.49
C ALA A 106 18.38 16.64 -4.62
N LEU A 107 18.18 15.32 -4.74
CA LEU A 107 19.03 14.31 -4.09
C LEU A 107 20.49 14.45 -4.54
N ALA A 108 20.71 14.57 -5.85
CA ALA A 108 22.04 14.77 -6.40
C ALA A 108 22.68 16.06 -5.87
N LYS A 109 21.96 17.19 -5.91
CA LYS A 109 22.44 18.49 -5.41
C LYS A 109 22.78 18.47 -3.92
N ALA A 110 22.08 17.68 -3.11
CA ALA A 110 22.38 17.50 -1.69
C ALA A 110 23.68 16.70 -1.44
N GLY A 111 24.27 16.11 -2.49
CA GLY A 111 25.52 15.37 -2.41
C GLY A 111 25.38 13.99 -1.77
N VAL A 112 24.16 13.46 -1.64
CA VAL A 112 23.93 12.12 -1.07
C VAL A 112 24.12 11.02 -2.11
N THR A 113 24.57 9.85 -1.65
CA THR A 113 24.56 8.63 -2.46
C THR A 113 23.21 7.93 -2.24
N ALA A 114 22.25 8.18 -3.13
CA ALA A 114 20.89 7.67 -2.98
C ALA A 114 20.72 6.31 -3.67
N PHE A 115 20.12 5.35 -2.95
CA PHE A 115 19.76 4.03 -3.45
C PHE A 115 18.25 3.89 -3.52
N SER A 116 17.75 3.64 -4.73
CA SER A 116 16.36 3.37 -5.06
C SER A 116 16.07 1.88 -4.90
N MET A 117 15.36 1.52 -3.84
CA MET A 117 15.06 0.12 -3.53
C MET A 117 14.07 -0.52 -4.51
N GLU A 118 13.25 0.26 -5.21
CA GLU A 118 12.38 -0.23 -6.29
C GLU A 118 13.13 -0.74 -7.52
N PHE A 119 14.43 -0.41 -7.67
CA PHE A 119 15.28 -0.89 -8.76
C PHE A 119 16.09 -2.13 -8.41
N MET A 120 15.77 -2.78 -7.29
CA MET A 120 16.43 -4.03 -6.92
C MET A 120 16.28 -5.06 -8.05
N PRO A 121 17.39 -5.59 -8.61
CA PRO A 121 17.32 -6.59 -9.66
C PRO A 121 16.61 -7.85 -9.21
N ARG A 122 15.79 -8.44 -10.09
CA ARG A 122 15.09 -9.71 -9.81
C ARG A 122 15.99 -10.92 -10.05
N ILE A 123 17.04 -11.03 -9.24
CA ILE A 123 18.00 -12.14 -9.25
C ILE A 123 17.99 -12.87 -7.90
N THR A 124 18.38 -14.15 -7.88
CA THR A 124 18.28 -15.01 -6.68
C THR A 124 18.88 -14.39 -5.42
N ARG A 125 20.09 -13.80 -5.52
CA ARG A 125 20.78 -13.21 -4.36
C ARG A 125 20.15 -11.91 -3.83
N ALA A 126 19.27 -11.28 -4.61
CA ALA A 126 18.62 -10.01 -4.27
C ALA A 126 17.18 -10.19 -3.76
N GLN A 127 16.62 -11.40 -3.79
CA GLN A 127 15.23 -11.66 -3.38
C GLN A 127 14.93 -11.22 -1.94
N SER A 128 15.90 -11.36 -1.02
CA SER A 128 15.76 -10.91 0.37
C SER A 128 15.79 -9.37 0.51
N MET A 129 16.18 -8.64 -0.52
CA MET A 129 16.30 -7.18 -0.56
C MET A 129 15.15 -6.52 -1.34
N ASP A 130 14.32 -7.31 -2.03
CA ASP A 130 13.22 -6.80 -2.86
C ASP A 130 12.07 -6.26 -1.98
N VAL A 131 12.05 -4.94 -1.82
CA VAL A 131 11.01 -4.22 -1.09
C VAL A 131 9.67 -4.25 -1.81
N LEU A 132 9.65 -4.30 -3.15
CA LEU A 132 8.39 -4.30 -3.89
C LEU A 132 7.65 -5.60 -3.64
N SER A 133 8.34 -6.73 -3.66
CA SER A 133 7.74 -8.03 -3.35
C SER A 133 7.23 -8.11 -1.91
N SER A 134 8.01 -7.66 -0.93
CA SER A 134 7.58 -7.74 0.48
C SER A 134 6.35 -6.87 0.77
N GLN A 135 6.31 -5.66 0.21
CA GLN A 135 5.18 -4.74 0.41
C GLN A 135 3.96 -5.14 -0.43
N ALA A 136 4.16 -5.60 -1.67
CA ALA A 136 3.06 -6.06 -2.53
C ALA A 136 2.36 -7.29 -1.97
N ASN A 137 3.10 -8.21 -1.34
CA ASN A 137 2.51 -9.35 -0.65
C ASN A 137 1.49 -8.88 0.41
N LEU A 138 1.93 -8.02 1.32
CA LEU A 138 1.06 -7.45 2.35
C LEU A 138 -0.10 -6.62 1.79
N ALA A 139 0.11 -5.90 0.69
CA ALA A 139 -0.96 -5.18 0.00
C ALA A 139 -2.04 -6.14 -0.54
N GLY A 140 -1.65 -7.28 -1.12
CA GLY A 140 -2.58 -8.31 -1.58
C GLY A 140 -3.41 -8.92 -0.46
N TYR A 141 -2.79 -9.18 0.70
CA TYR A 141 -3.51 -9.60 1.90
C TYR A 141 -4.52 -8.53 2.34
N GLN A 142 -4.06 -7.28 2.49
CA GLN A 142 -4.90 -6.19 3.00
C GLN A 142 -6.04 -5.84 2.03
N ALA A 143 -5.84 -6.00 0.71
CA ALA A 143 -6.87 -5.79 -0.29
C ALA A 143 -8.10 -6.67 -0.05
N VAL A 144 -7.89 -7.94 0.33
CA VAL A 144 -8.99 -8.86 0.65
C VAL A 144 -9.68 -8.43 1.95
N ILE A 145 -8.93 -7.98 2.96
CA ILE A 145 -9.51 -7.49 4.21
C ILE A 145 -10.33 -6.22 3.99
N ASP A 146 -9.82 -5.27 3.22
CA ASP A 146 -10.53 -4.03 2.86
C ASP A 146 -11.79 -4.35 2.03
N GLY A 147 -11.67 -5.26 1.04
CA GLY A 147 -12.82 -5.73 0.27
C GLY A 147 -13.89 -6.41 1.14
N ALA A 148 -13.48 -7.26 2.08
CA ALA A 148 -14.37 -7.94 3.02
C ALA A 148 -15.02 -6.96 4.01
N SER A 149 -14.31 -5.93 4.44
CA SER A 149 -14.82 -4.91 5.35
C SER A 149 -15.89 -4.03 4.71
N GLU A 150 -15.79 -3.81 3.39
CA GLU A 150 -16.77 -3.03 2.64
C GLU A 150 -17.94 -3.86 2.12
N TYR A 151 -17.77 -5.17 2.03
CA TYR A 151 -18.77 -6.13 1.58
C TYR A 151 -19.71 -6.51 2.72
N ASP A 152 -21.02 -6.45 2.48
CA ASP A 152 -22.07 -6.59 3.48
C ASP A 152 -22.60 -8.02 3.66
N ARG A 153 -21.90 -9.01 3.09
CA ARG A 153 -22.23 -10.44 3.21
C ARG A 153 -21.02 -11.25 3.65
N ALA A 154 -21.29 -12.44 4.20
CA ALA A 154 -20.23 -13.38 4.55
C ALA A 154 -19.46 -13.85 3.30
N LEU A 155 -18.14 -14.02 3.44
CA LEU A 155 -17.30 -14.61 2.40
C LEU A 155 -17.41 -16.14 2.28
N PRO A 156 -17.38 -16.93 3.37
CA PRO A 156 -17.46 -18.38 3.26
C PRO A 156 -18.89 -18.85 3.01
N MET A 157 -19.02 -20.06 2.49
CA MET A 157 -20.30 -20.78 2.54
C MET A 157 -20.61 -21.13 3.99
N MET A 158 -21.82 -20.79 4.46
CA MET A 158 -22.26 -21.11 5.82
C MET A 158 -23.60 -21.85 5.76
N MET A 159 -23.66 -23.02 6.41
CA MET A 159 -24.90 -23.76 6.60
C MET A 159 -25.49 -23.36 7.96
N THR A 160 -26.71 -22.82 7.96
CA THR A 160 -27.42 -22.40 9.17
C THR A 160 -28.77 -23.09 9.26
N ALA A 161 -29.42 -23.04 10.43
CA ALA A 161 -30.79 -23.56 10.59
C ALA A 161 -31.81 -22.84 9.67
N ALA A 162 -31.53 -21.59 9.29
CA ALA A 162 -32.39 -20.80 8.41
C ALA A 162 -32.08 -20.99 6.91
N GLY A 163 -31.07 -21.79 6.57
CA GLY A 163 -30.65 -22.05 5.19
C GLY A 163 -29.15 -21.80 4.95
N THR A 164 -28.77 -21.82 3.68
CA THR A 164 -27.38 -21.71 3.23
C THR A 164 -27.05 -20.29 2.79
N VAL A 165 -25.99 -19.71 3.35
CA VAL A 165 -25.34 -18.52 2.81
C VAL A 165 -24.31 -18.97 1.77
N PRO A 166 -24.43 -18.57 0.49
CA PRO A 166 -23.46 -18.96 -0.52
C PRO A 166 -22.12 -18.24 -0.30
N ALA A 167 -21.03 -18.89 -0.68
CA ALA A 167 -19.71 -18.28 -0.68
C ALA A 167 -19.64 -17.09 -1.66
N ALA A 168 -18.95 -16.03 -1.26
CA ALA A 168 -18.67 -14.90 -2.12
C ALA A 168 -17.76 -15.29 -3.28
N LYS A 169 -17.98 -14.68 -4.43
CA LYS A 169 -17.16 -14.85 -5.63
C LYS A 169 -16.19 -13.68 -5.75
N ILE A 170 -14.91 -13.99 -5.66
CA ILE A 170 -13.82 -13.00 -5.75
C ILE A 170 -13.04 -13.22 -7.04
N PHE A 171 -12.86 -12.14 -7.80
CA PHE A 171 -12.09 -12.14 -9.03
C PHE A 171 -10.84 -11.26 -8.90
N ILE A 172 -9.69 -11.86 -9.14
CA ILE A 172 -8.38 -11.21 -9.03
C ILE A 172 -7.84 -10.91 -10.42
N MET A 173 -7.58 -9.64 -10.72
CA MET A 173 -7.04 -9.19 -12.00
C MET A 173 -5.57 -8.78 -11.82
N GLY A 174 -4.67 -9.53 -12.45
CA GLY A 174 -3.23 -9.47 -12.23
C GLY A 174 -2.80 -10.45 -11.13
N VAL A 175 -1.88 -11.35 -11.46
CA VAL A 175 -1.38 -12.42 -10.60
C VAL A 175 0.13 -12.24 -10.41
N GLY A 176 0.52 -11.01 -10.08
CA GLY A 176 1.82 -10.72 -9.48
C GLY A 176 1.85 -11.14 -8.00
N VAL A 177 2.82 -10.65 -7.25
CA VAL A 177 2.97 -10.97 -5.82
C VAL A 177 1.73 -10.58 -5.01
N ALA A 178 1.16 -9.39 -5.25
CA ALA A 178 -0.08 -8.94 -4.61
C ALA A 178 -1.27 -9.83 -4.98
N GLY A 179 -1.44 -10.12 -6.28
CA GLY A 179 -2.52 -10.99 -6.76
C GLY A 179 -2.48 -12.39 -6.16
N LEU A 180 -1.31 -13.04 -6.13
CA LEU A 180 -1.13 -14.35 -5.50
C LEU A 180 -1.48 -14.33 -4.01
N GLN A 181 -1.04 -13.29 -3.28
CA GLN A 181 -1.38 -13.16 -1.87
C GLN A 181 -2.88 -12.89 -1.65
N ALA A 182 -3.52 -12.13 -2.53
CA ALA A 182 -4.96 -11.89 -2.52
C ALA A 182 -5.73 -13.19 -2.77
N ILE A 183 -5.30 -14.01 -3.74
CA ILE A 183 -5.88 -15.34 -3.98
C ILE A 183 -5.79 -16.20 -2.71
N ALA A 184 -4.59 -16.34 -2.15
CA ALA A 184 -4.37 -17.16 -0.96
C ALA A 184 -5.23 -16.69 0.24
N THR A 185 -5.34 -15.37 0.42
CA THR A 185 -6.12 -14.78 1.53
C THR A 185 -7.63 -14.98 1.33
N ALA A 186 -8.14 -14.70 0.13
CA ALA A 186 -9.55 -14.91 -0.22
C ALA A 186 -9.97 -16.39 -0.06
N ARG A 187 -9.09 -17.31 -0.46
CA ARG A 187 -9.29 -18.76 -0.26
C ARG A 187 -9.30 -19.16 1.21
N ARG A 188 -8.43 -18.60 2.03
CA ARG A 188 -8.44 -18.80 3.50
C ARG A 188 -9.75 -18.32 4.14
N LEU A 189 -10.38 -17.29 3.59
CA LEU A 189 -11.69 -16.79 4.03
C LEU A 189 -12.88 -17.56 3.43
N GLY A 190 -12.63 -18.64 2.69
CA GLY A 190 -13.67 -19.53 2.16
C GLY A 190 -14.39 -19.01 0.91
N ALA A 191 -13.87 -17.98 0.24
CA ALA A 191 -14.44 -17.47 -0.99
C ALA A 191 -14.16 -18.38 -2.20
N VAL A 192 -15.05 -18.32 -3.20
CA VAL A 192 -14.79 -18.89 -4.52
C VAL A 192 -13.94 -17.90 -5.30
N VAL A 193 -12.70 -18.30 -5.62
CA VAL A 193 -11.73 -17.39 -6.25
C VAL A 193 -11.48 -17.76 -7.70
N THR A 194 -11.54 -16.74 -8.54
CA THR A 194 -11.09 -16.78 -9.93
C THR A 194 -10.01 -15.73 -10.14
N ALA A 195 -9.12 -15.93 -11.11
CA ALA A 195 -8.07 -14.96 -11.39
C ALA A 195 -7.70 -14.91 -12.88
N THR A 196 -7.25 -13.76 -13.35
CA THR A 196 -6.74 -13.57 -14.71
C THR A 196 -5.38 -12.88 -14.67
N ASP A 197 -4.47 -13.31 -15.55
CA ASP A 197 -3.20 -12.67 -15.83
C ASP A 197 -2.91 -12.86 -17.33
N VAL A 198 -2.10 -11.98 -17.88
CA VAL A 198 -1.67 -12.06 -19.27
C VAL A 198 -0.54 -13.08 -19.47
N ARG A 199 0.12 -13.52 -18.38
CA ARG A 199 1.21 -14.50 -18.42
C ARG A 199 0.70 -15.94 -18.26
N PRO A 200 1.11 -16.88 -19.12
CA PRO A 200 0.79 -18.30 -19.00
C PRO A 200 1.24 -18.93 -17.68
N ALA A 201 2.43 -18.59 -17.19
CA ALA A 201 2.97 -19.14 -15.95
C ALA A 201 2.06 -18.88 -14.73
N ALA A 202 1.26 -17.82 -14.77
CA ALA A 202 0.31 -17.54 -13.71
C ALA A 202 -0.78 -18.62 -13.57
N LYS A 203 -1.13 -19.33 -14.66
CA LYS A 203 -2.18 -20.36 -14.64
C LYS A 203 -1.89 -21.45 -13.61
N GLU A 204 -0.67 -21.98 -13.60
CA GLU A 204 -0.24 -23.02 -12.66
C GLU A 204 -0.17 -22.48 -11.23
N GLN A 205 0.29 -21.25 -11.05
CA GLN A 205 0.35 -20.60 -9.74
C GLN A 205 -1.06 -20.39 -9.15
N VAL A 206 -2.02 -19.94 -9.96
CA VAL A 206 -3.42 -19.76 -9.56
C VAL A 206 -4.04 -21.11 -9.17
N ALA A 207 -3.82 -22.15 -9.98
CA ALA A 207 -4.33 -23.49 -9.73
C ALA A 207 -3.75 -24.11 -8.44
N SER A 208 -2.46 -23.91 -8.16
CA SER A 208 -1.82 -24.43 -6.93
C SER A 208 -2.36 -23.78 -5.65
N LEU A 209 -2.89 -22.56 -5.74
CA LEU A 209 -3.62 -21.89 -4.65
C LEU A 209 -5.13 -22.26 -4.62
N GLY A 210 -5.55 -23.18 -5.49
CA GLY A 210 -6.91 -23.71 -5.58
C GLY A 210 -7.89 -22.83 -6.36
N ALA A 211 -7.47 -21.68 -6.90
CA ALA A 211 -8.34 -20.79 -7.67
C ALA A 211 -8.47 -21.23 -9.13
N LYS A 212 -9.52 -20.74 -9.81
CA LYS A 212 -9.72 -21.01 -11.25
C LYS A 212 -9.14 -19.89 -12.09
N PHE A 213 -8.26 -20.23 -13.03
CA PHE A 213 -7.72 -19.28 -14.00
C PHE A 213 -8.75 -18.94 -15.09
N LEU A 214 -8.84 -17.66 -15.46
CA LEU A 214 -9.73 -17.12 -16.48
C LEU A 214 -8.88 -16.46 -17.58
N ALA A 215 -8.81 -17.09 -18.74
CA ALA A 215 -8.16 -16.52 -19.92
C ALA A 215 -8.78 -17.11 -21.20
N VAL A 216 -8.63 -16.37 -22.31
CA VAL A 216 -8.73 -16.94 -23.65
C VAL A 216 -7.45 -17.74 -23.92
N GLU A 217 -7.56 -19.06 -24.00
CA GLU A 217 -6.41 -19.96 -24.17
C GLU A 217 -6.17 -20.24 -25.66
N ASP A 218 -5.46 -19.35 -26.34
CA ASP A 218 -4.98 -19.52 -27.72
C ASP A 218 -3.45 -19.59 -27.81
N GLU A 219 -2.91 -19.78 -29.02
CA GLU A 219 -1.45 -19.84 -29.22
C GLU A 219 -0.76 -18.52 -28.88
N GLU A 220 -1.46 -17.40 -29.02
CA GLU A 220 -0.94 -16.07 -28.69
C GLU A 220 -0.71 -15.94 -27.17
N PHE A 221 -1.68 -16.40 -26.36
CA PHE A 221 -1.53 -16.44 -24.90
C PHE A 221 -0.25 -17.18 -24.48
N LYS A 222 0.06 -18.33 -25.08
CA LYS A 222 1.25 -19.13 -24.76
C LYS A 222 2.58 -18.39 -24.99
N ALA A 223 2.60 -17.32 -25.80
CA ALA A 223 3.79 -16.54 -26.12
C ALA A 223 3.87 -15.18 -25.38
N ALA A 224 2.92 -14.89 -24.48
CA ALA A 224 2.70 -13.58 -23.85
C ALA A 224 3.71 -13.19 -22.75
N GLU A 225 4.68 -14.06 -22.42
CA GLU A 225 5.70 -13.80 -21.40
C GLU A 225 7.04 -13.39 -22.03
N THR A 226 7.69 -12.39 -21.44
CA THR A 226 9.07 -11.98 -21.77
C THR A 226 10.08 -12.79 -20.97
N ALA A 227 11.36 -12.80 -21.39
CA ALA A 227 12.43 -13.45 -20.64
C ALA A 227 12.59 -12.95 -19.19
N GLY A 228 12.11 -11.74 -18.87
CA GLY A 228 12.11 -11.16 -17.53
C GLY A 228 10.85 -11.45 -16.69
N GLY A 229 9.94 -12.30 -17.16
CA GLY A 229 8.69 -12.63 -16.47
C GLY A 229 7.61 -11.54 -16.49
N TYR A 230 7.79 -10.52 -17.34
CA TYR A 230 6.80 -9.47 -17.62
C TYR A 230 5.94 -9.83 -18.84
N ALA A 231 4.76 -9.23 -18.91
CA ALA A 231 3.83 -9.38 -20.02
C ALA A 231 4.31 -8.69 -21.32
N LYS A 232 4.04 -9.29 -22.47
CA LYS A 232 4.08 -8.62 -23.78
C LYS A 232 2.74 -7.97 -24.10
N GLU A 233 2.76 -6.96 -24.96
CA GLU A 233 1.54 -6.38 -25.51
C GLU A 233 0.91 -7.35 -26.51
N MET A 234 -0.36 -7.68 -26.31
CA MET A 234 -1.11 -8.66 -27.09
C MET A 234 -1.82 -8.00 -28.30
N SER A 235 -2.22 -8.78 -29.29
CA SER A 235 -3.00 -8.32 -30.44
C SER A 235 -4.33 -7.70 -30.05
N LYS A 236 -4.84 -6.78 -30.86
CA LYS A 236 -6.15 -6.14 -30.63
C LYS A 236 -7.29 -7.15 -30.61
N GLU A 237 -7.18 -8.23 -31.39
CA GLU A 237 -8.20 -9.28 -31.44
C GLU A 237 -8.22 -10.10 -30.14
N TYR A 238 -7.05 -10.48 -29.62
CA TYR A 238 -6.93 -11.12 -28.31
C TYR A 238 -7.48 -10.22 -27.20
N GLN A 239 -7.07 -8.94 -27.18
CA GLN A 239 -7.55 -7.96 -26.21
C GLN A 239 -9.09 -7.84 -26.23
N ALA A 240 -9.72 -7.82 -27.42
CA ALA A 240 -11.17 -7.77 -27.55
C ALA A 240 -11.85 -9.03 -26.99
N LYS A 241 -11.34 -10.23 -27.31
CA LYS A 241 -11.88 -11.50 -26.78
C LYS A 241 -11.73 -11.58 -25.27
N GLN A 242 -10.56 -11.21 -24.74
CA GLN A 242 -10.29 -11.19 -23.30
C GLN A 242 -11.17 -10.15 -22.58
N ALA A 243 -11.38 -8.97 -23.17
CA ALA A 243 -12.27 -7.96 -22.61
C ALA A 243 -13.73 -8.44 -22.55
N ALA A 244 -14.22 -9.13 -23.59
CA ALA A 244 -15.57 -9.69 -23.61
C ALA A 244 -15.74 -10.79 -22.53
N LEU A 245 -14.78 -11.71 -22.41
CA LEU A 245 -14.76 -12.73 -21.37
C LEU A 245 -14.75 -12.11 -19.96
N THR A 246 -13.94 -11.07 -19.79
CA THR A 246 -13.81 -10.33 -18.52
C THR A 246 -15.12 -9.62 -18.16
N ALA A 247 -15.76 -8.96 -19.13
CA ALA A 247 -17.03 -8.25 -18.92
C ALA A 247 -18.15 -9.20 -18.48
N GLU A 248 -18.27 -10.36 -19.13
CA GLU A 248 -19.28 -11.37 -18.78
C GLU A 248 -19.02 -11.97 -17.39
N HIS A 249 -17.74 -12.18 -17.05
CA HIS A 249 -17.36 -12.76 -15.77
C HIS A 249 -17.57 -11.78 -14.61
N ILE A 250 -17.16 -10.51 -14.77
CA ILE A 250 -17.26 -9.46 -13.73
C ILE A 250 -18.70 -9.27 -13.23
N ALA A 251 -19.68 -9.29 -14.13
CA ALA A 251 -21.11 -9.14 -13.76
C ALA A 251 -21.59 -10.20 -12.74
N LYS A 252 -20.90 -11.34 -12.64
CA LYS A 252 -21.23 -12.46 -11.75
C LYS A 252 -20.44 -12.45 -10.44
N GLN A 253 -19.50 -11.52 -10.26
CA GLN A 253 -18.60 -11.45 -9.09
C GLN A 253 -19.14 -10.52 -8.01
N ASP A 254 -18.79 -10.85 -6.77
CA ASP A 254 -19.16 -10.04 -5.62
C ASP A 254 -18.02 -9.08 -5.24
N ILE A 255 -16.77 -9.52 -5.34
CA ILE A 255 -15.58 -8.67 -5.13
C ILE A 255 -14.61 -8.80 -6.30
N VAL A 256 -14.06 -7.68 -6.78
CA VAL A 256 -12.99 -7.63 -7.77
C VAL A 256 -11.77 -6.93 -7.17
N ILE A 257 -10.58 -7.55 -7.27
CA ILE A 257 -9.32 -6.93 -6.83
C ILE A 257 -8.42 -6.76 -8.05
N THR A 258 -7.99 -5.53 -8.31
CA THR A 258 -7.13 -5.19 -9.45
C THR A 258 -5.74 -4.82 -8.97
N THR A 259 -4.72 -5.38 -9.62
CA THR A 259 -3.31 -5.27 -9.18
C THR A 259 -2.34 -4.96 -10.32
N ALA A 260 -2.85 -4.64 -11.51
CA ALA A 260 -2.01 -4.49 -12.70
C ALA A 260 -1.30 -3.15 -12.67
N LEU A 261 0.04 -3.21 -12.57
CA LEU A 261 0.88 -2.04 -12.57
C LEU A 261 2.16 -2.30 -13.36
N ILE A 262 2.53 -1.32 -14.20
CA ILE A 262 3.79 -1.32 -14.95
C ILE A 262 4.64 -0.17 -14.41
N PRO A 263 5.86 -0.43 -13.89
CA PRO A 263 6.74 0.61 -13.40
C PRO A 263 6.96 1.73 -14.43
N GLY A 264 6.85 2.98 -13.98
CA GLY A 264 7.06 4.17 -14.81
C GLY A 264 5.97 4.47 -15.84
N ARG A 265 4.85 3.72 -15.84
CA ARG A 265 3.69 3.99 -16.71
C ARG A 265 2.42 4.21 -15.87
N PRO A 266 1.44 4.96 -16.41
CA PRO A 266 0.09 4.97 -15.85
C PRO A 266 -0.47 3.55 -15.74
N ALA A 267 -1.29 3.31 -14.72
CA ALA A 267 -2.01 2.05 -14.57
C ALA A 267 -2.95 1.85 -15.77
N PRO A 268 -3.00 0.64 -16.36
CA PRO A 268 -3.95 0.36 -17.43
C PRO A 268 -5.37 0.28 -16.86
N THR A 269 -6.35 0.85 -17.57
CA THR A 269 -7.76 0.64 -17.25
C THR A 269 -8.16 -0.79 -17.60
N LEU A 270 -8.55 -1.56 -16.58
CA LEU A 270 -8.98 -2.96 -16.71
C LEU A 270 -10.49 -3.13 -16.56
N VAL A 271 -11.12 -2.26 -15.76
CA VAL A 271 -12.55 -2.32 -15.46
C VAL A 271 -13.18 -1.00 -15.85
N SER A 272 -13.98 -1.00 -16.92
CA SER A 272 -14.70 0.18 -17.39
C SER A 272 -15.93 0.49 -16.55
N ALA A 273 -16.45 1.70 -16.64
CA ALA A 273 -17.68 2.12 -15.95
C ALA A 273 -18.87 1.23 -16.32
N ALA A 274 -18.93 0.72 -17.55
CA ALA A 274 -19.94 -0.23 -18.00
C ALA A 274 -19.83 -1.59 -17.29
N MET A 275 -18.60 -2.08 -17.05
CA MET A 275 -18.38 -3.29 -16.26
C MET A 275 -18.76 -3.07 -14.79
N VAL A 276 -18.42 -1.92 -14.20
CA VAL A 276 -18.85 -1.57 -12.83
C VAL A 276 -20.38 -1.49 -12.73
N ALA A 277 -21.03 -0.89 -13.72
CA ALA A 277 -22.49 -0.77 -13.77
C ALA A 277 -23.21 -2.12 -13.93
N SER A 278 -22.57 -3.13 -14.53
CA SER A 278 -23.14 -4.47 -14.71
C SER A 278 -23.02 -5.37 -13.47
N MET A 279 -22.21 -4.98 -12.49
CA MET A 279 -22.09 -5.69 -11.21
C MET A 279 -23.35 -5.50 -10.35
N LYS A 280 -23.55 -6.44 -9.42
CA LYS A 280 -24.69 -6.39 -8.50
C LYS A 280 -24.51 -5.24 -7.50
N PRO A 281 -25.61 -4.62 -7.05
CA PRO A 281 -25.56 -3.71 -5.91
C PRO A 281 -24.92 -4.39 -4.70
N GLY A 282 -24.07 -3.66 -3.97
CA GLY A 282 -23.29 -4.18 -2.85
C GLY A 282 -21.97 -4.86 -3.24
N SER A 283 -21.70 -5.08 -4.53
CA SER A 283 -20.39 -5.55 -4.98
C SER A 283 -19.29 -4.53 -4.64
N VAL A 284 -18.06 -5.02 -4.48
CA VAL A 284 -16.90 -4.20 -4.10
C VAL A 284 -15.76 -4.39 -5.10
N LEU A 285 -15.14 -3.29 -5.52
CA LEU A 285 -13.87 -3.30 -6.24
C LEU A 285 -12.78 -2.74 -5.35
N VAL A 286 -11.61 -3.37 -5.32
CA VAL A 286 -10.42 -2.88 -4.63
C VAL A 286 -9.34 -2.63 -5.68
N ASP A 287 -8.93 -1.37 -5.80
CA ASP A 287 -7.95 -0.92 -6.79
C ASP A 287 -6.60 -0.64 -6.13
N LEU A 288 -5.67 -1.58 -6.26
CA LEU A 288 -4.31 -1.42 -5.73
C LEU A 288 -3.43 -0.52 -6.59
N ALA A 289 -3.86 -0.16 -7.80
CA ALA A 289 -3.10 0.67 -8.73
C ALA A 289 -3.56 2.15 -8.73
N VAL A 290 -4.44 2.54 -7.79
CA VAL A 290 -5.05 3.88 -7.72
C VAL A 290 -4.03 5.02 -7.64
N GLU A 291 -2.87 4.80 -7.03
CA GLU A 291 -1.78 5.80 -6.93
C GLU A 291 -1.16 6.16 -8.28
N ARG A 292 -1.42 5.35 -9.32
CA ARG A 292 -0.91 5.53 -10.69
C ARG A 292 -2.03 5.70 -11.73
N GLY A 293 -3.21 6.11 -11.28
CA GLY A 293 -4.39 6.34 -12.12
C GLY A 293 -5.50 5.30 -11.94
N GLY A 294 -5.18 4.14 -11.36
CA GLY A 294 -6.16 3.08 -11.10
C GLY A 294 -6.42 2.16 -12.29
N ASN A 295 -6.81 0.93 -11.99
CA ASN A 295 -7.31 -0.02 -12.96
C ASN A 295 -8.84 0.07 -13.16
N VAL A 296 -9.56 0.76 -12.25
CA VAL A 296 -11.03 0.84 -12.25
C VAL A 296 -11.48 2.26 -12.58
N GLU A 297 -12.29 2.42 -13.63
CA GLU A 297 -12.90 3.72 -13.93
C GLU A 297 -13.82 4.16 -12.79
N GLY A 298 -13.65 5.40 -12.35
CA GLY A 298 -14.39 5.98 -11.22
C GLY A 298 -13.71 5.77 -9.85
N ALA A 299 -12.58 5.05 -9.78
CA ALA A 299 -11.76 5.02 -8.58
C ALA A 299 -11.25 6.44 -8.25
N GLN A 300 -11.26 6.78 -6.96
CA GLN A 300 -10.70 8.04 -6.45
C GLN A 300 -9.59 7.73 -5.45
N PRO A 301 -8.36 8.26 -5.65
CA PRO A 301 -7.26 8.05 -4.71
C PRO A 301 -7.62 8.51 -3.29
N GLY A 302 -7.38 7.63 -2.32
CA GLY A 302 -7.63 7.83 -0.90
C GLY A 302 -9.08 7.65 -0.45
N ARG A 303 -9.99 7.21 -1.32
CA ARG A 303 -11.43 7.17 -1.01
C ARG A 303 -12.07 5.82 -1.32
N VAL A 304 -13.18 5.57 -0.62
CA VAL A 304 -14.16 4.54 -1.00
C VAL A 304 -15.33 5.27 -1.66
N VAL A 305 -15.55 5.02 -2.95
CA VAL A 305 -16.61 5.65 -3.74
C VAL A 305 -17.77 4.69 -3.90
N THR A 306 -18.99 5.13 -3.63
CA THR A 306 -20.21 4.36 -3.95
C THR A 306 -20.80 4.89 -5.25
N THR A 307 -20.97 4.00 -6.23
CA THR A 307 -21.57 4.31 -7.54
C THR A 307 -23.10 4.41 -7.46
N ALA A 308 -23.73 4.92 -8.52
CA ALA A 308 -25.18 5.03 -8.60
C ALA A 308 -25.91 3.67 -8.53
N ASN A 309 -25.28 2.57 -8.98
CA ASN A 309 -25.83 1.21 -8.87
C ASN A 309 -25.48 0.51 -7.54
N GLY A 310 -24.92 1.23 -6.56
CA GLY A 310 -24.63 0.70 -5.22
C GLY A 310 -23.37 -0.15 -5.13
N VAL A 311 -22.48 -0.08 -6.12
CA VAL A 311 -21.16 -0.74 -6.10
C VAL A 311 -20.15 0.16 -5.39
N LYS A 312 -19.26 -0.41 -4.59
CA LYS A 312 -18.20 0.34 -3.90
C LYS A 312 -16.86 0.16 -4.60
N ILE A 313 -16.11 1.25 -4.78
CA ILE A 313 -14.75 1.23 -5.33
C ILE A 313 -13.80 1.75 -4.24
N VAL A 314 -12.97 0.85 -3.72
CA VAL A 314 -11.95 1.11 -2.69
C VAL A 314 -10.65 1.50 -3.37
N GLY A 315 -10.25 2.76 -3.23
CA GLY A 315 -9.01 3.31 -3.76
C GLY A 315 -8.09 3.82 -2.65
N HIS A 316 -7.79 3.01 -1.64
CA HIS A 316 -6.90 3.41 -0.54
C HIS A 316 -5.48 3.73 -1.04
N LEU A 317 -4.88 4.81 -0.52
CA LEU A 317 -3.45 5.09 -0.67
C LEU A 317 -2.64 4.25 0.33
N ASN A 318 -1.36 4.01 0.02
CA ASN A 318 -0.39 3.31 0.86
C ASN A 318 -0.98 2.06 1.55
N VAL A 319 -1.49 1.11 0.75
CA VAL A 319 -2.09 -0.12 1.28
C VAL A 319 -1.14 -0.90 2.22
N PRO A 320 0.18 -1.03 1.95
CA PRO A 320 1.10 -1.62 2.93
C PRO A 320 1.14 -0.88 4.28
N GLY A 321 0.98 0.44 4.28
CA GLY A 321 0.88 1.26 5.50
C GLY A 321 -0.31 0.89 6.38
N ARG A 322 -1.41 0.37 5.82
CA ARG A 322 -2.57 -0.10 6.60
C ARG A 322 -2.26 -1.32 7.47
N VAL A 323 -1.16 -2.02 7.18
CA VAL A 323 -0.58 -3.12 7.99
C VAL A 323 0.85 -2.78 8.43
N ALA A 324 1.07 -1.52 8.83
CA ALA A 324 2.39 -0.95 9.16
C ALA A 324 3.23 -1.81 10.11
N ALA A 325 2.62 -2.44 11.12
CA ALA A 325 3.36 -3.28 12.06
C ALA A 325 4.07 -4.46 11.38
N SER A 326 3.43 -5.13 10.41
CA SER A 326 4.05 -6.20 9.63
C SER A 326 4.93 -5.63 8.51
N ALA A 327 4.47 -4.56 7.87
CA ALA A 327 5.15 -3.94 6.74
C ALA A 327 6.53 -3.38 7.10
N SER A 328 6.64 -2.68 8.23
CA SER A 328 7.89 -2.12 8.75
C SER A 328 8.90 -3.22 9.10
N LEU A 329 8.46 -4.35 9.67
CA LEU A 329 9.36 -5.45 10.00
C LEU A 329 9.97 -6.11 8.75
N LEU A 330 9.18 -6.31 7.70
CA LEU A 330 9.70 -6.85 6.44
C LEU A 330 10.57 -5.84 5.70
N TYR A 331 10.11 -4.58 5.63
CA TYR A 331 10.85 -3.52 4.96
C TYR A 331 12.21 -3.27 5.61
N ALA A 332 12.27 -3.19 6.94
CA ALA A 332 13.52 -3.08 7.69
C ALA A 332 14.49 -4.23 7.37
N LYS A 333 13.99 -5.47 7.24
CA LYS A 333 14.83 -6.63 6.87
C LYS A 333 15.37 -6.52 5.44
N ASN A 334 14.56 -6.02 4.50
CA ASN A 334 15.02 -5.78 3.13
C ASN A 334 16.14 -4.73 3.10
N LEU A 335 15.95 -3.60 3.81
CA LEU A 335 16.97 -2.54 3.91
C LEU A 335 18.25 -3.03 4.58
N PHE A 336 18.12 -3.77 5.68
CA PHE A 336 19.26 -4.39 6.35
C PHE A 336 20.02 -5.34 5.42
N ALA A 337 19.31 -6.22 4.70
CA ALA A 337 19.93 -7.17 3.78
C ALA A 337 20.73 -6.47 2.67
N PHE A 338 20.21 -5.36 2.15
CA PHE A 338 20.93 -4.55 1.16
C PHE A 338 22.12 -3.81 1.79
N LEU A 339 21.92 -3.11 2.90
CA LEU A 339 22.99 -2.41 3.60
C LEU A 339 24.14 -3.35 4.01
N GLU A 340 23.85 -4.58 4.42
CA GLU A 340 24.87 -5.58 4.76
C GLU A 340 25.84 -5.83 3.58
N THR A 341 25.36 -5.77 2.33
CA THR A 341 26.23 -5.92 1.14
C THR A 341 27.15 -4.73 0.91
N LEU A 342 26.82 -3.58 1.50
CA LEU A 342 27.58 -2.34 1.40
C LEU A 342 28.60 -2.19 2.53
N VAL A 343 28.76 -3.20 3.39
CA VAL A 343 29.65 -3.15 4.55
C VAL A 343 30.82 -4.11 4.37
N ASP A 344 32.02 -3.61 4.60
CA ASP A 344 33.19 -4.47 4.78
C ASP A 344 33.17 -5.05 6.20
N LYS A 345 33.02 -6.37 6.30
CA LYS A 345 32.84 -7.08 7.58
C LYS A 345 34.10 -7.08 8.46
N THR A 346 35.27 -6.82 7.89
CA THR A 346 36.54 -6.78 8.63
C THR A 346 36.76 -5.42 9.26
N THR A 347 36.58 -4.35 8.48
CA THR A 347 36.75 -2.97 8.96
C THR A 347 35.51 -2.44 9.68
N LYS A 348 34.34 -3.09 9.50
CA LYS A 348 33.04 -2.65 10.01
C LYS A 348 32.66 -1.24 9.55
N THR A 349 32.96 -0.95 8.29
CA THR A 349 32.67 0.33 7.65
C THR A 349 31.98 0.13 6.30
N LEU A 350 31.27 1.17 5.84
CA LEU A 350 30.71 1.25 4.51
C LEU A 350 31.81 1.14 3.45
N ALA A 351 31.65 0.14 2.59
CA ALA A 351 32.47 -0.11 1.43
C ALA A 351 31.55 -0.27 0.21
N ILE A 352 31.04 0.85 -0.30
CA ILE A 352 30.15 0.88 -1.47
C ILE A 352 30.96 0.48 -2.72
N LYS A 353 30.82 -0.79 -3.11
CA LYS A 353 31.40 -1.34 -4.34
C LYS A 353 30.57 -0.90 -5.55
N ARG A 354 30.88 0.27 -6.08
CA ARG A 354 30.22 0.87 -7.25
C ARG A 354 30.17 -0.03 -8.48
N ASP A 355 31.04 -1.05 -8.54
CA ASP A 355 31.04 -2.02 -9.62
C ASP A 355 30.10 -3.21 -9.45
N ASP A 356 29.60 -3.47 -8.23
CA ASP A 356 28.65 -4.54 -7.98
C ASP A 356 27.31 -4.28 -8.69
N GLU A 357 26.70 -5.33 -9.21
CA GLU A 357 25.48 -5.21 -10.03
C GLU A 357 24.28 -4.66 -9.25
N LEU A 358 24.14 -4.97 -7.95
CA LEU A 358 23.03 -4.49 -7.12
C LEU A 358 23.20 -3.00 -6.85
N VAL A 359 24.45 -2.60 -6.56
CA VAL A 359 24.85 -1.22 -6.36
C VAL A 359 24.62 -0.41 -7.64
N LYS A 360 25.10 -0.87 -8.79
CA LYS A 360 24.88 -0.21 -10.09
C LYS A 360 23.41 -0.06 -10.44
N ALA A 361 22.61 -1.08 -10.19
CA ALA A 361 21.18 -1.07 -10.55
C ALA A 361 20.36 -0.13 -9.67
N THR A 362 20.69 -0.02 -8.38
CA THR A 362 19.88 0.73 -7.40
C THR A 362 20.39 2.16 -7.18
N MET A 363 21.65 2.45 -7.48
CA MET A 363 22.24 3.77 -7.24
C MET A 363 21.64 4.81 -8.18
N LEU A 364 20.89 5.75 -7.59
CA LEU A 364 20.19 6.82 -8.29
C LEU A 364 21.10 8.06 -8.43
N THR A 365 21.73 8.46 -7.33
CA THR A 365 22.65 9.61 -7.26
C THR A 365 23.94 9.22 -6.56
N ASP A 366 25.05 9.84 -6.96
CA ASP A 366 26.35 9.69 -6.31
C ASP A 366 27.25 10.89 -6.59
N GLY A 367 28.02 11.33 -5.60
CA GLY A 367 29.02 12.40 -5.76
C GLY A 367 28.47 13.71 -6.33
N GLY A 368 27.22 14.08 -6.00
CA GLY A 368 26.61 15.31 -6.48
C GLY A 368 25.86 15.19 -7.82
N LYS A 369 25.77 14.00 -8.42
CA LYS A 369 25.23 13.78 -9.77
C LYS A 369 24.18 12.69 -9.78
N VAL A 370 23.25 12.77 -10.73
CA VAL A 370 22.39 11.64 -11.09
C VAL A 370 23.20 10.65 -11.92
N VAL A 371 23.31 9.40 -11.46
CA VAL A 371 24.17 8.37 -12.09
C VAL A 371 23.38 7.26 -12.75
N HIS A 372 22.10 7.09 -12.40
CA HIS A 372 21.26 6.06 -12.99
C HIS A 372 20.94 6.40 -14.46
N PRO A 373 21.20 5.49 -15.42
CA PRO A 373 21.10 5.78 -16.84
C PRO A 373 19.70 6.21 -17.29
N ALA A 374 18.66 5.67 -16.67
CA ALA A 374 17.28 6.05 -16.99
C ALA A 374 16.92 7.50 -16.60
N PHE A 375 17.71 8.15 -15.73
CA PHE A 375 17.46 9.50 -15.22
C PHE A 375 18.60 10.49 -15.52
N ALA A 376 19.49 10.15 -16.48
CA ALA A 376 20.63 10.98 -16.83
C ALA A 376 20.26 12.40 -17.33
N LYS A 377 18.99 12.66 -17.63
CA LYS A 377 18.45 13.98 -18.03
C LYS A 377 17.63 14.68 -16.94
N ALA A 378 17.56 14.13 -15.73
CA ALA A 378 16.74 14.69 -14.65
C ALA A 378 17.13 16.13 -14.29
N ASP A 379 18.42 16.48 -14.40
CA ASP A 379 18.95 17.84 -14.15
C ASP A 379 18.53 18.87 -15.21
N GLN A 380 17.89 18.44 -16.31
CA GLN A 380 17.55 19.27 -17.47
C GLN A 380 16.03 19.50 -17.61
N GLN A 381 15.20 18.90 -16.76
CA GLN A 381 13.75 19.04 -16.85
C GLN A 381 13.20 20.04 -15.81
N PRO A 382 12.37 21.01 -16.22
CA PRO A 382 11.70 21.91 -15.28
C PRO A 382 10.86 21.11 -14.29
N HIS A 383 10.88 21.52 -13.02
CA HIS A 383 9.96 21.01 -12.00
C HIS A 383 8.51 21.20 -12.48
N VAL A 384 7.84 20.10 -12.81
CA VAL A 384 6.38 20.06 -12.95
C VAL A 384 5.86 19.57 -11.62
N GLU A 385 5.26 20.48 -10.86
CA GLU A 385 4.64 20.14 -9.57
C GLU A 385 3.61 19.02 -9.81
N PRO A 386 3.71 17.87 -9.14
CA PRO A 386 2.66 16.86 -9.19
C PRO A 386 1.36 17.53 -8.75
N ALA A 387 0.25 17.26 -9.44
CA ALA A 387 -1.04 17.83 -9.06
C ALA A 387 -1.31 17.51 -7.58
N ALA A 388 -1.24 18.55 -6.74
CA ALA A 388 -1.49 18.41 -5.33
C ALA A 388 -2.90 17.83 -5.15
N ILE A 389 -3.00 16.67 -4.52
CA ILE A 389 -4.28 16.22 -3.99
C ILE A 389 -4.65 17.26 -2.92
N PRO A 390 -5.71 18.07 -3.10
CA PRO A 390 -5.98 19.18 -2.21
C PRO A 390 -6.16 18.68 -0.78
N ALA A 391 -5.46 19.33 0.17
CA ALA A 391 -5.45 18.97 1.60
C ALA A 391 -6.85 18.88 2.23
N THR A 392 -7.88 19.43 1.58
CA THR A 392 -9.30 19.28 1.95
C THR A 392 -9.83 17.85 1.87
N THR A 393 -9.09 16.90 1.28
CA THR A 393 -9.46 15.47 1.31
C THR A 393 -8.90 14.71 2.52
N MET A 394 -8.17 15.35 3.43
CA MET A 394 -7.47 14.70 4.55
C MET A 394 -8.13 14.81 5.93
N VAL A 395 -9.40 15.19 6.02
CA VAL A 395 -10.14 15.15 7.30
C VAL A 395 -11.40 14.33 7.11
N ALA A 396 -11.38 13.09 7.61
CA ALA A 396 -12.63 12.43 8.00
C ALA A 396 -13.26 13.31 9.09
N ASP A 397 -14.47 13.80 8.84
CA ASP A 397 -15.23 14.65 9.74
C ASP A 397 -15.42 13.92 11.09
N ALA A 398 -14.50 14.15 12.03
CA ALA A 398 -14.60 13.73 13.41
C ALA A 398 -15.44 14.76 14.19
N SER A 399 -16.63 15.08 13.68
CA SER A 399 -17.61 15.92 14.36
C SER A 399 -19.04 15.52 13.96
N ALA A 400 -19.39 14.27 14.25
CA ALA A 400 -20.79 13.87 14.42
C ALA A 400 -20.98 13.40 15.85
N ALA A 401 -21.01 14.35 16.79
CA ALA A 401 -21.54 14.09 18.13
C ALA A 401 -23.03 13.71 18.03
N PRO A 402 -23.51 12.71 18.79
CA PRO A 402 -24.91 12.31 18.73
C PRO A 402 -25.82 13.44 19.18
N LYS A 403 -26.77 13.84 18.32
CA LYS A 403 -27.81 14.81 18.65
C LYS A 403 -28.61 14.31 19.86
N LYS A 404 -28.56 15.06 20.97
CA LYS A 404 -29.49 14.93 22.10
C LYS A 404 -30.94 15.03 21.61
N PRO A 405 -31.89 14.23 22.14
CA PRO A 405 -33.31 14.39 21.82
C PRO A 405 -33.81 15.74 22.35
N ALA A 406 -34.53 16.47 21.52
CA ALA A 406 -35.18 17.72 21.90
C ALA A 406 -36.29 17.47 22.94
N PRO A 407 -36.47 18.36 23.94
CA PRO A 407 -37.53 18.21 24.93
C PRO A 407 -38.91 18.48 24.31
N LYS A 408 -39.87 17.58 24.59
CA LYS A 408 -41.30 17.77 24.29
C LYS A 408 -41.79 19.05 25.00
N LYS A 409 -42.36 19.98 24.23
CA LYS A 409 -43.16 21.08 24.76
C LYS A 409 -44.37 20.52 25.51
N THR A 410 -44.45 20.83 26.79
CA THR A 410 -45.64 20.71 27.62
C THR A 410 -46.71 21.67 27.12
N ALA A 411 -47.91 21.16 26.85
CA ALA A 411 -49.10 21.98 26.63
C ALA A 411 -49.56 22.51 28.00
N ALA A 412 -49.57 23.84 28.14
CA ALA A 412 -50.10 24.51 29.32
C ALA A 412 -51.63 24.38 29.36
N SER A 413 -52.15 23.90 30.49
CA SER A 413 -53.57 23.98 30.83
C SER A 413 -53.93 25.43 31.18
N LYS A 414 -55.09 25.89 30.69
CA LYS A 414 -55.78 27.06 31.23
C LYS A 414 -56.98 26.58 32.03
N SER A 415 -56.98 27.01 33.28
CA SER A 415 -58.00 26.87 34.31
C SER A 415 -59.35 27.48 33.92
N SER A 416 -60.44 26.85 34.37
CA SER A 416 -61.57 27.60 34.93
C SER A 416 -62.25 26.79 36.05
N SER A 417 -62.66 27.52 37.06
CA SER A 417 -62.80 27.19 38.48
C SER A 417 -64.14 26.49 38.84
N PRO A 418 -64.31 26.03 40.11
CA PRO A 418 -65.37 25.11 40.51
C PRO A 418 -66.61 25.82 41.10
N LYS A 419 -67.75 25.13 41.11
CA LYS A 419 -68.83 25.39 42.07
C LYS A 419 -69.49 24.10 42.56
N SER A 420 -69.74 24.13 43.86
CA SER A 420 -70.22 23.12 44.78
C SER A 420 -71.69 22.73 44.62
N SER A 421 -72.02 21.47 44.96
CA SER A 421 -73.20 21.14 45.78
C SER A 421 -73.15 19.70 46.31
N SER A 422 -72.93 19.60 47.63
CA SER A 422 -73.40 18.71 48.71
C SER A 422 -74.22 17.41 48.47
N PRO A 423 -74.27 16.52 49.48
CA PRO A 423 -74.35 15.06 49.33
C PRO A 423 -75.60 14.41 49.94
N LYS A 424 -75.76 13.08 49.73
CA LYS A 424 -76.50 12.03 50.50
C LYS A 424 -76.85 10.91 49.51
N SER A 425 -77.02 9.62 49.82
CA SER A 425 -76.85 8.71 50.95
C SER A 425 -77.49 7.38 50.52
N LYS A 426 -77.06 6.23 51.09
CA LYS A 426 -77.73 4.90 51.08
C LYS A 426 -77.71 4.18 49.72
N GLY A 427 -77.49 2.88 49.60
CA GLY A 427 -77.58 1.76 50.54
C GLY A 427 -78.33 0.62 49.84
N THR A 428 -77.87 -0.63 50.03
CA THR A 428 -78.50 -1.93 49.69
C THR A 428 -78.75 -2.21 48.19
N ALA A 429 -78.60 -3.43 47.65
CA ALA A 429 -78.40 -4.77 48.18
C ALA A 429 -77.46 -5.56 47.26
#